data_AF-A0A1I3R644-F1
#
_entry.id   AF-A0A1I3R644-F1
#
_cell.length_a   1.000
_cell.length_b   1.000
_cell.length_c   1.000
_cell.angle_alpha   90.00
_cell.angle_beta   90.00
_cell.angle_gamma   90.00
#
_symmetry.space_group_name_H-M   'P 1'
#
loop_
_entity.id
_entity.type
_entity.pdbx_description
1 polymer ?
#
loop_
_entity_poly.entity_id
_entity_poly.type
_entity_poly.pdbx_seq_one_letter_code
_entity_poly.pdbx_strand_id
1 'polypeptide(L)'
;MRARIFKPAKTAMSSGTAKTRDWVLEFMPETPREIDPLTGWTGSRDTQAQVKLQFESQAEAEDYARDKGIDYVVLRPQARKANLRPGGYGDNFATNRRGVWTH
;
A
#
# COMPACT_ATOMS: atom_id res chain seq x y z
N MET A 1 -18.61 -9.63 5.70
CA MET A 1 -17.56 -9.16 4.79
C MET A 1 -16.89 -7.90 5.31
N ARG A 2 -15.58 -7.97 5.58
CA ARG A 2 -14.79 -6.84 6.10
C ARG A 2 -13.87 -6.30 5.02
N ALA A 3 -13.73 -4.99 4.91
CA ALA A 3 -12.81 -4.33 3.99
C ALA A 3 -11.67 -3.62 4.72
N ARG A 4 -10.57 -3.40 4.02
CA ARG A 4 -9.50 -2.49 4.43
C ARG A 4 -9.47 -1.28 3.52
N ILE A 5 -9.34 -0.09 4.11
CA ILE A 5 -9.16 1.17 3.41
C ILE A 5 -7.73 1.66 3.70
N PHE A 6 -6.91 1.82 2.68
CA PHE A 6 -5.49 2.16 2.85
C PHE A 6 -4.90 2.86 1.62
N LYS A 7 -3.76 3.54 1.79
CA LYS A 7 -2.92 3.92 0.64
C LYS A 7 -1.87 2.84 0.38
N PRO A 8 -1.72 2.35 -0.87
CA PRO A 8 -0.71 1.37 -1.19
C PRO A 8 0.71 1.87 -0.88
N ALA A 9 1.52 0.98 -0.31
CA ALA A 9 2.94 1.25 -0.09
C ALA A 9 3.71 1.26 -1.43
N LYS A 10 4.80 2.03 -1.49
CA LYS A 10 5.72 1.99 -2.62
C LYS A 10 6.38 0.61 -2.69
N THR A 11 6.52 0.05 -3.90
CA THR A 11 7.29 -1.17 -4.08
C THR A 11 8.76 -0.90 -3.73
N ALA A 12 9.37 -1.83 -2.98
CA ALA A 12 10.77 -1.67 -2.54
C ALA A 12 11.77 -1.68 -3.72
N MET A 13 11.45 -2.43 -4.77
CA MET A 13 12.32 -2.63 -5.94
C MET A 13 12.22 -1.52 -7.00
N SER A 14 11.23 -0.62 -6.91
CA SER A 14 11.05 0.46 -7.88
C SER A 14 11.20 1.83 -7.22
N SER A 15 11.63 2.84 -7.96
CA SER A 15 11.68 4.22 -7.49
C SER A 15 10.31 4.91 -7.51
N GLY A 16 9.39 4.51 -8.40
CA GLY A 16 8.15 5.22 -8.70
C GLY A 16 7.11 5.23 -7.57
N THR A 17 6.42 6.36 -7.42
CA THR A 17 5.42 6.61 -6.35
C THR A 17 3.99 6.82 -6.87
N ALA A 18 3.77 6.75 -8.19
CA ALA A 18 2.47 7.06 -8.79
C ALA A 18 1.32 6.24 -8.18
N LYS A 19 1.54 4.95 -7.94
CA LYS A 19 0.54 4.02 -7.38
C LYS A 19 0.27 4.18 -5.86
N THR A 20 0.87 5.16 -5.20
CA THR A 20 0.75 5.37 -3.74
C THR A 20 -0.19 6.53 -3.38
N ARG A 21 -0.72 7.23 -4.38
CA ARG A 21 -1.49 8.47 -4.19
C ARG A 21 -2.93 8.18 -3.77
N ASP A 22 -3.55 7.21 -4.43
CA ASP A 22 -4.97 6.91 -4.29
C ASP A 22 -5.25 6.06 -3.05
N TRP A 23 -6.45 6.22 -2.52
CA TRP A 23 -6.99 5.35 -1.49
C TRP A 23 -7.58 4.10 -2.12
N VAL A 24 -7.35 2.95 -1.50
CA VAL A 24 -7.83 1.66 -1.98
C VAL A 24 -8.70 1.03 -0.92
N LEU A 25 -9.90 0.62 -1.33
CA LEU A 25 -10.75 -0.30 -0.58
C LEU A 25 -10.57 -1.71 -1.18
N GLU A 26 -10.18 -2.65 -0.33
CA GLU A 26 -10.00 -4.06 -0.69
C GLU A 26 -10.73 -4.95 0.31
N PHE A 27 -11.49 -5.92 -0.19
CA PHE A 27 -12.20 -6.88 0.65
C PHE A 27 -11.24 -7.91 1.23
N MET A 28 -11.42 -8.23 2.52
CA MET A 28 -10.72 -9.36 3.13
C MET A 28 -11.35 -10.67 2.64
N PRO A 29 -10.54 -11.69 2.33
CA PRO A 29 -11.07 -12.98 1.93
C PRO A 29 -11.88 -13.60 3.07
N GLU A 30 -13.11 -14.00 2.78
CA GLU A 30 -13.98 -14.67 3.76
C GLU A 30 -13.70 -16.17 3.85
N THR A 31 -13.25 -16.76 2.76
CA THR A 31 -12.91 -18.19 2.68
C THR A 31 -11.43 -18.39 2.36
N PRO A 32 -10.79 -19.42 2.96
CA PRO A 32 -9.43 -19.78 2.61
C PRO A 32 -9.36 -20.23 1.14
N ARG A 33 -8.17 -20.10 0.55
CA ARG A 33 -7.90 -20.63 -0.78
C ARG A 33 -7.65 -22.13 -0.69
N GLU A 34 -8.15 -22.86 -1.66
CA GLU A 34 -8.02 -24.32 -1.75
C GLU A 34 -7.16 -24.68 -2.97
N ILE A 35 -6.43 -25.80 -2.88
CA ILE A 35 -5.64 -26.32 -3.99
C ILE A 35 -6.47 -27.41 -4.67
N ASP A 36 -6.68 -27.26 -5.98
CA ASP A 36 -7.38 -28.28 -6.77
C ASP A 36 -6.54 -29.56 -6.85
N PRO A 37 -7.08 -30.73 -6.47
CA PRO A 37 -6.30 -31.97 -6.37
C PRO A 37 -5.89 -32.55 -7.73
N LEU A 38 -6.54 -32.15 -8.83
CA LEU A 38 -6.26 -32.67 -10.16
C LEU A 38 -5.18 -31.83 -10.88
N THR A 39 -5.32 -30.51 -10.83
CA THR A 39 -4.50 -29.54 -11.59
C THR A 39 -3.45 -28.84 -10.74
N GLY A 40 -3.61 -28.83 -9.41
CA GLY A 40 -2.75 -28.08 -8.49
C GLY A 40 -3.01 -26.57 -8.48
N TRP A 41 -4.05 -26.08 -9.15
CA TRP A 41 -4.36 -24.65 -9.19
C TRP A 41 -4.95 -24.15 -7.87
N THR A 42 -4.57 -22.94 -7.46
CA THR A 42 -5.17 -22.29 -6.29
C THR A 42 -6.52 -21.69 -6.65
N GLY A 43 -7.60 -22.26 -6.14
CA GLY A 43 -8.97 -21.80 -6.31
C GLY A 43 -9.54 -21.11 -5.06
N SER A 44 -10.62 -20.37 -5.24
CA SER A 44 -11.45 -19.84 -4.16
C SER A 44 -12.88 -19.65 -4.65
N ARG A 45 -13.85 -19.78 -3.75
CA ARG A 45 -15.27 -19.45 -4.00
C ARG A 45 -15.58 -17.98 -3.74
N ASP A 46 -14.66 -17.25 -3.12
CA ASP A 46 -14.79 -15.83 -2.83
C ASP A 46 -14.35 -14.99 -4.05
N THR A 47 -15.32 -14.37 -4.70
CA THR A 47 -15.10 -13.49 -5.85
C THR A 47 -14.75 -12.06 -5.42
N GLN A 48 -15.18 -11.63 -4.24
CA GLN A 48 -15.00 -10.26 -3.75
C GLN A 48 -13.55 -9.98 -3.37
N ALA A 49 -12.80 -11.00 -2.98
CA ALA A 49 -11.36 -10.92 -2.74
C ALA A 49 -10.54 -10.44 -3.96
N GLN A 50 -11.12 -10.44 -5.16
CA GLN A 50 -10.48 -9.96 -6.39
C GLN A 50 -10.73 -8.48 -6.66
N VAL A 51 -11.72 -7.87 -5.99
CA VAL A 51 -12.17 -6.50 -6.24
C VAL A 51 -11.30 -5.50 -5.48
N LYS A 52 -10.85 -4.47 -6.19
CA LYS A 52 -10.14 -3.32 -5.63
C LYS A 52 -10.76 -2.05 -6.16
N LEU A 53 -11.22 -1.19 -5.26
CA LEU A 53 -11.82 0.10 -5.60
C LEU A 53 -10.84 1.21 -5.24
N GLN A 54 -10.69 2.19 -6.14
CA GLN A 54 -9.80 3.33 -5.96
C GLN A 54 -10.62 4.59 -5.72
N PHE A 55 -10.15 5.42 -4.78
CA PHE A 55 -10.78 6.66 -4.36
C PHE A 55 -9.75 7.77 -4.25
N GLU A 56 -10.16 9.02 -4.44
CA GLU A 56 -9.25 10.16 -4.33
C GLU A 56 -9.03 10.54 -2.87
N SER A 57 -10.06 10.39 -2.03
CA SER A 57 -10.01 10.72 -0.60
C SER A 57 -10.37 9.53 0.31
N GLN A 58 -9.93 9.63 1.57
CA GLN A 58 -10.29 8.65 2.61
C GLN A 58 -11.81 8.68 2.86
N ALA A 59 -12.38 9.89 2.91
CA ALA A 59 -13.78 10.11 3.19
C ALA A 59 -14.68 9.42 2.16
N GLU A 60 -14.38 9.56 0.86
CA GLU A 60 -15.12 8.86 -0.21
C GLU A 60 -15.13 7.33 -0.03
N ALA A 61 -13.98 6.75 0.32
CA ALA A 61 -13.88 5.31 0.54
C ALA A 61 -14.71 4.86 1.76
N GLU A 62 -14.69 5.66 2.84
CA GLU A 62 -15.51 5.38 4.03
C GLU A 62 -17.00 5.55 3.78
N ASP A 63 -17.39 6.57 3.02
CA ASP A 63 -18.79 6.84 2.70
C ASP A 63 -19.36 5.76 1.78
N TYR A 64 -18.58 5.29 0.81
CA TYR A 64 -18.93 4.12 0.02
C TYR A 64 -19.12 2.86 0.89
N ALA A 65 -18.19 2.62 1.83
CA ALA A 65 -18.29 1.48 2.73
C ALA A 65 -19.53 1.56 3.63
N ARG A 66 -19.84 2.76 4.16
CA ARG A 66 -21.04 3.00 4.97
C ARG A 66 -22.33 2.82 4.18
N ASP A 67 -22.42 3.38 2.97
CA ASP A 67 -23.59 3.24 2.08
C ASP A 67 -23.90 1.77 1.74
N LYS A 68 -22.84 0.97 1.54
CA LYS A 68 -22.96 -0.46 1.23
C LYS A 68 -23.04 -1.36 2.46
N GLY A 69 -23.03 -0.82 3.67
CA GLY A 69 -23.07 -1.60 4.91
C GLY A 69 -21.86 -2.53 5.08
N ILE A 70 -20.69 -2.12 4.59
CA ILE A 70 -19.44 -2.90 4.64
C ILE A 70 -18.66 -2.49 5.89
N ASP A 71 -18.35 -3.45 6.77
CA ASP A 71 -17.45 -3.23 7.89
C ASP A 71 -16.04 -2.93 7.39
N TYR A 72 -15.38 -1.89 7.90
CA TYR A 72 -14.06 -1.50 7.40
C TYR A 72 -13.04 -1.19 8.50
N VAL A 73 -11.76 -1.25 8.12
CA VAL A 73 -10.64 -0.74 8.92
C VAL A 73 -9.82 0.21 8.08
N VAL A 74 -9.56 1.40 8.62
CA VAL A 74 -8.68 2.38 7.99
C VAL A 74 -7.24 2.17 8.46
N LEU A 75 -6.34 1.96 7.52
CA LEU A 75 -4.90 1.93 7.77
C LEU A 75 -4.30 3.30 7.45
N ARG A 76 -3.70 3.93 8.46
CA ARG A 76 -3.08 5.24 8.29
C ARG A 76 -1.90 5.17 7.31
N PRO A 77 -1.82 6.05 6.30
CA PRO A 77 -0.74 6.05 5.33
C PRO A 77 0.58 6.42 6.00
N GLN A 78 1.64 5.69 5.65
CA GLN A 78 3.00 5.95 6.12
C GLN A 78 3.78 6.67 5.00
N ALA A 79 3.65 7.99 4.97
CA ALA A 79 4.32 8.81 3.95
C ALA A 79 5.84 8.82 4.17
N ARG A 80 6.60 8.60 3.09
CA ARG A 80 8.06 8.74 3.14
C ARG A 80 8.41 10.21 3.38
N LYS A 81 9.19 10.48 4.43
CA LYS A 81 9.76 11.81 4.66
C LYS A 81 10.69 12.20 3.52
N ALA A 82 10.65 13.47 3.11
CA ALA A 82 11.63 14.01 2.18
C ALA A 82 13.04 13.92 2.78
N ASN A 83 13.98 13.37 2.03
CA ASN A 83 15.38 13.35 2.44
C ASN A 83 16.04 14.68 2.05
N LEU A 84 15.84 15.70 2.90
CA LEU A 84 16.48 17.00 2.75
C LEU A 84 17.89 16.93 3.34
N ARG A 85 18.92 17.02 2.49
CA ARG A 85 20.32 17.10 2.91
C ARG A 85 20.71 18.58 3.04
N PRO A 86 21.01 19.11 4.25
CA PRO A 86 21.26 20.54 4.45
C PRO A 86 22.39 21.11 3.61
N GLY A 87 23.50 20.39 3.44
CA GLY A 87 24.62 20.79 2.55
C GLY A 87 24.60 20.10 1.19
N GLY A 88 23.49 19.44 0.83
CA GLY A 88 23.28 18.85 -0.49
C GLY A 88 24.36 17.83 -0.88
N TYR A 89 24.94 18.03 -2.06
CA TYR A 89 26.06 17.21 -2.55
C TYR A 89 27.39 17.53 -1.83
N GLY A 90 27.57 18.76 -1.34
CA GLY A 90 28.78 19.20 -0.64
C GLY A 90 29.02 18.47 0.68
N ASP A 91 27.94 18.05 1.35
CA ASP A 91 27.99 17.17 2.53
C ASP A 91 28.76 15.86 2.28
N ASN A 92 28.92 15.44 1.02
CA ASN A 92 29.71 14.26 0.73
C ASN A 92 31.20 14.43 1.12
N PHE A 93 31.72 15.67 1.09
CA PHE A 93 33.14 16.01 1.30
C PHE A 93 33.39 16.89 2.53
N ALA A 94 32.36 17.14 3.35
CA ALA A 94 32.47 18.04 4.48
C ALA A 94 33.47 17.54 5.54
N THR A 95 34.32 18.44 6.04
CA THR A 95 35.38 18.12 7.02
C THR A 95 34.84 17.58 8.34
N ASN A 96 33.59 17.88 8.67
CA ASN A 96 32.90 17.41 9.89
C ASN A 96 32.17 16.05 9.70
N ARG A 97 32.33 15.38 8.55
CA ARG A 97 31.68 14.09 8.26
C ARG A 97 32.32 12.97 9.10
N ARG A 98 31.48 12.17 9.78
CA ARG A 98 31.93 11.07 10.67
C ARG A 98 32.47 9.83 9.96
N GLY A 99 32.21 9.66 8.66
CA GLY A 99 32.67 8.49 7.89
C GLY A 99 33.06 8.88 6.48
N VAL A 100 34.11 8.26 5.93
CA VAL A 100 34.66 8.58 4.61
C VAL A 100 33.64 8.23 3.52
N TRP A 101 33.60 9.02 2.44
CA TRP A 101 32.87 8.61 1.24
C TRP A 101 33.72 7.59 0.48
N THR A 102 33.33 6.32 0.52
CA THR A 102 33.95 5.27 -0.28
C THR A 102 33.00 4.82 -1.38
N HIS A 103 33.56 4.39 -2.50
CA HIS A 103 32.82 3.81 -3.63
C HIS A 103 32.11 2.52 -3.26
#